data_AF-A0A9R1F1Y8-F1
#
_entry.id   AF-A0A9R1F1Y8-F1
#
_cell.length_a   1.000
_cell.length_b   1.000
_cell.length_c   1.000
_cell.angle_alpha   90.00
_cell.angle_beta   90.00
_cell.angle_gamma   90.00
#
_symmetry.space_group_name_H-M   'P 1'
#
loop_
_entity.id
_entity.type
_entity.pdbx_description
1 polymer ?
#
loop_
_entity_poly.entity_id
_entity_poly.type
_entity_poly.pdbx_seq_one_letter_code
_entity_poly.pdbx_strand_id
1 'polypeptide(L)'
;MKRTIAAVLLVLSLGALVAAIADDHVDTIRLPSNGLADEVATAATEKKRPWKCCDSPLCSRSIPPRCRCMDAVEQCDEACTRCEASQSDPSKRMCNDRYHGWPGPNCTEPDADDIPSGTGPGVSGPPVVGQEATAVMATETSVSEESAAVGEEKPRPWKCCDHPLCTRSSPPTCFCHDKVKKCAKTCKKCLKDESGSSLRVCGDRYFGWAGPRCHEI
;
A
#
# COMPACT_ATOMS: atom_id res chain seq x y z
N MET A 1 -22.54 73.83 13.14
CA MET A 1 -22.47 74.91 14.16
C MET A 1 -21.37 74.55 15.16
N LYS A 2 -20.68 75.54 15.75
CA LYS A 2 -19.49 75.35 16.61
C LYS A 2 -19.87 75.30 18.11
N ARG A 3 -19.09 74.55 18.93
CA ARG A 3 -18.79 74.77 20.37
C ARG A 3 -17.88 73.61 20.87
N THR A 4 -16.55 73.75 20.94
CA THR A 4 -15.74 74.25 22.09
C THR A 4 -15.96 73.42 23.36
N ILE A 5 -15.09 72.45 23.67
CA ILE A 5 -13.80 72.57 24.41
C ILE A 5 -13.97 73.13 25.84
N ALA A 6 -13.85 72.22 26.81
CA ALA A 6 -13.54 72.40 28.25
C ALA A 6 -13.32 70.99 28.83
N ALA A 7 -12.42 70.70 29.78
CA ALA A 7 -11.33 71.51 30.34
C ALA A 7 -10.24 70.59 30.95
N VAL A 8 -8.97 70.98 30.74
CA VAL A 8 -7.93 71.13 31.78
C VAL A 8 -7.35 69.90 32.51
N LEU A 9 -6.14 69.56 32.07
CA LEU A 9 -4.92 69.28 32.86
C LEU A 9 -4.96 68.32 34.07
N LEU A 10 -4.30 67.18 33.92
CA LEU A 10 -3.36 66.69 34.93
C LEU A 10 -2.04 66.33 34.22
N VAL A 11 -0.93 66.86 34.71
CA VAL A 11 0.34 66.99 33.98
C VAL A 11 1.48 66.37 34.80
N LEU A 12 2.52 65.86 34.12
CA LEU A 12 3.83 65.45 34.67
C LEU A 12 3.76 64.15 35.53
N SER A 13 4.81 63.32 35.66
CA SER A 13 6.24 63.54 35.42
C SER A 13 7.05 62.24 35.13
N LEU A 14 8.07 62.38 34.27
CA LEU A 14 9.41 61.74 34.33
C LEU A 14 9.57 60.20 34.35
N GLY A 15 10.15 59.69 33.27
CA GLY A 15 11.05 58.51 33.22
C GLY A 15 11.96 58.68 31.99
N ALA A 16 13.26 58.86 32.17
CA ALA A 16 14.12 59.50 31.17
C ALA A 16 15.18 58.59 30.52
N LEU A 17 15.35 58.81 29.21
CA LEU A 17 16.60 58.82 28.42
C LEU A 17 17.47 57.53 28.26
N VAL A 18 18.21 57.56 27.13
CA VAL A 18 19.32 56.69 26.67
C VAL A 18 18.83 55.46 25.87
N ALA A 19 19.29 55.18 24.65
CA ALA A 19 20.31 55.80 23.77
C ALA A 19 19.81 56.03 22.32
N ALA A 20 20.72 56.37 21.40
CA ALA A 20 20.53 56.32 19.94
C ALA A 20 21.62 55.45 19.29
N ILE A 21 21.31 54.82 18.16
CA ILE A 21 22.21 54.66 17.00
C ILE A 21 21.34 54.53 15.74
N ALA A 22 21.82 55.09 14.62
CA ALA A 22 21.34 54.72 13.29
C ALA A 22 22.19 53.56 12.77
N ASP A 23 21.60 52.67 11.99
CA ASP A 23 22.38 51.92 10.98
C ASP A 23 21.50 51.53 9.79
N ASP A 24 22.12 51.60 8.60
CA ASP A 24 21.56 51.15 7.34
C ASP A 24 21.73 49.63 7.24
N HIS A 25 20.67 48.89 6.96
CA HIS A 25 20.80 47.47 6.63
C HIS A 25 19.94 47.08 5.44
N VAL A 26 20.52 47.30 4.26
CA VAL A 26 20.29 46.57 3.00
C VAL A 26 19.54 45.25 3.18
N ASP A 27 18.52 45.01 2.33
CA ASP A 27 17.78 43.76 2.19
C ASP A 27 18.67 42.54 1.90
N THR A 28 19.32 42.00 2.94
CA THR A 28 19.79 40.63 2.94
C THR A 28 18.61 39.76 3.33
N ILE A 29 17.90 39.25 2.33
CA ILE A 29 16.82 38.27 2.52
C ILE A 29 17.41 37.02 3.17
N ARG A 30 17.42 36.98 4.50
CA ARG A 30 17.64 35.78 5.29
C ARG A 30 16.44 34.87 5.12
N LEU A 31 16.51 33.99 4.13
CA LEU A 31 15.72 32.76 4.11
C LEU A 31 16.03 31.99 5.42
N PRO A 32 15.04 31.73 6.29
CA PRO A 32 15.25 30.90 7.48
C PRO A 32 15.36 29.43 7.06
N SER A 33 16.54 29.05 6.57
CA SER A 33 16.96 27.66 6.63
C SER A 33 17.36 27.37 8.07
N ASN A 34 16.44 26.74 8.83
CA ASN A 34 16.72 25.75 9.88
C ASN A 34 15.44 25.34 10.63
N GLY A 35 15.10 24.05 10.55
CA GLY A 35 14.71 23.24 11.72
C GLY A 35 13.44 23.60 12.52
N LEU A 36 12.28 23.24 11.98
CA LEU A 36 11.12 22.76 12.76
C LEU A 36 10.45 21.69 11.88
N ALA A 37 10.69 20.38 12.04
CA ALA A 37 11.01 19.58 13.22
C ALA A 37 9.87 19.57 14.26
N ASP A 38 8.96 18.63 14.01
CA ASP A 38 7.85 18.13 14.84
C ASP A 38 6.52 18.93 14.90
N GLU A 39 5.48 18.23 15.38
CA GLU A 39 4.05 18.59 15.42
C GLU A 39 3.37 18.63 14.03
N VAL A 40 2.69 17.58 13.51
CA VAL A 40 2.11 16.41 14.19
C VAL A 40 2.41 15.11 13.42
N ALA A 41 3.25 14.26 14.02
CA ALA A 41 3.37 12.86 13.69
C ALA A 41 2.92 11.95 14.86
N THR A 42 1.73 12.18 15.44
CA THR A 42 1.14 11.31 16.48
C THR A 42 -0.39 11.28 16.45
N ALA A 43 -0.98 11.23 15.25
CA ALA A 43 -2.35 10.74 15.07
C ALA A 43 -2.52 10.00 13.75
N ALA A 44 -1.60 9.08 13.45
CA ALA A 44 -1.99 7.86 12.77
C ALA A 44 -2.88 7.04 13.72
N THR A 45 -4.10 7.54 13.98
CA THR A 45 -5.21 6.65 14.32
C THR A 45 -5.22 5.64 13.19
N GLU A 46 -4.96 4.36 13.46
CA GLU A 46 -5.26 3.31 12.49
C GLU A 46 -6.76 3.38 12.25
N LYS A 47 -7.15 4.12 11.20
CA LYS A 47 -8.55 4.28 10.84
C LYS A 47 -9.01 2.92 10.36
N LYS A 48 -9.59 2.16 11.27
CA LYS A 48 -10.08 0.81 11.02
C LYS A 48 -10.92 0.83 9.75
N ARG A 49 -10.71 -0.16 8.89
CA ARG A 49 -11.38 -0.25 7.59
C ARG A 49 -12.91 -0.13 7.80
N PRO A 50 -13.63 0.70 7.02
CA PRO A 50 -15.08 0.91 7.21
C PRO A 50 -15.98 -0.28 6.86
N TRP A 51 -15.40 -1.43 6.52
CA TRP A 51 -16.06 -2.67 6.10
C TRP A 51 -15.15 -3.86 6.44
N LYS A 52 -15.72 -5.06 6.62
CA LYS A 52 -14.94 -6.29 6.88
C LYS A 52 -14.31 -6.84 5.60
N CYS A 53 -15.15 -7.04 4.59
CA CYS A 53 -14.87 -7.54 3.25
C CYS A 53 -15.42 -6.56 2.20
N CYS A 54 -15.02 -6.70 0.93
CA CYS A 54 -15.58 -5.92 -0.17
C CYS A 54 -15.41 -6.64 -1.52
N ASP A 55 -16.50 -6.95 -2.21
CA ASP A 55 -16.51 -7.59 -3.53
C ASP A 55 -16.21 -6.59 -4.67
N SER A 56 -16.68 -5.35 -4.55
CA SER A 56 -16.54 -4.29 -5.57
C SER A 56 -15.74 -3.06 -5.09
N PRO A 57 -14.42 -3.18 -4.83
CA PRO A 57 -13.59 -2.06 -4.39
C PRO A 57 -13.16 -1.13 -5.53
N LEU A 58 -13.44 0.17 -5.40
CA LEU A 58 -12.88 1.22 -6.26
C LEU A 58 -11.66 1.87 -5.60
N CYS A 59 -10.47 1.59 -6.13
CA CYS A 59 -9.18 2.02 -5.58
C CYS A 59 -8.35 2.89 -6.53
N SER A 60 -7.61 3.86 -6.00
CA SER A 60 -6.56 4.56 -6.76
C SER A 60 -5.34 3.67 -7.02
N ARG A 61 -4.59 3.96 -8.10
CA ARG A 61 -3.35 3.22 -8.48
C ARG A 61 -2.12 3.59 -7.64
N SER A 62 -2.30 4.13 -6.44
CA SER A 62 -1.22 4.54 -5.52
C SER A 62 -0.87 3.39 -4.55
N ILE A 63 0.29 3.48 -3.90
CA ILE A 63 0.71 2.54 -2.85
C ILE A 63 0.98 3.33 -1.56
N PRO A 64 0.19 3.17 -0.48
CA PRO A 64 -1.07 2.42 -0.44
C PRO A 64 -2.19 3.08 -1.30
N PRO A 65 -3.22 2.33 -1.69
CA PRO A 65 -4.34 2.86 -2.46
C PRO A 65 -5.30 3.65 -1.57
N ARG A 66 -6.04 4.58 -2.17
CA ARG A 66 -7.26 5.16 -1.58
C ARG A 66 -8.45 4.43 -2.18
N CYS A 67 -9.19 3.69 -1.35
CA CYS A 67 -10.28 2.82 -1.76
C CYS A 67 -11.64 3.26 -1.19
N ARG A 68 -12.71 2.92 -1.89
CA ARG A 68 -14.10 2.93 -1.39
C ARG A 68 -14.76 1.62 -1.81
N CYS A 69 -15.55 1.00 -0.94
CA CYS A 69 -16.36 -0.15 -1.32
C CYS A 69 -17.66 0.27 -2.01
N MET A 70 -18.06 -0.41 -3.07
CA MET A 70 -19.30 -0.12 -3.82
C MET A 70 -20.41 -1.15 -3.56
N ASP A 71 -20.21 -2.06 -2.62
CA ASP A 71 -21.16 -3.13 -2.33
C ASP A 71 -22.47 -2.56 -1.78
N ALA A 72 -23.58 -3.10 -2.30
CA ALA A 72 -24.93 -2.75 -1.88
C ALA A 72 -25.38 -3.74 -0.80
N VAL A 73 -25.34 -3.30 0.46
CA VAL A 73 -25.65 -4.08 1.67
C VAL A 73 -26.97 -3.65 2.27
N GLU A 74 -27.63 -4.53 3.02
CA GLU A 74 -28.87 -4.16 3.75
C GLU A 74 -28.58 -3.18 4.89
N GLN A 75 -27.43 -3.35 5.56
CA GLN A 75 -26.95 -2.49 6.65
C GLN A 75 -25.43 -2.31 6.54
N CYS A 76 -24.94 -1.08 6.76
CA CYS A 76 -23.50 -0.82 6.79
C CYS A 76 -22.86 -1.32 8.10
N ASP A 77 -21.56 -1.63 8.03
CA ASP A 77 -20.73 -1.91 9.21
C ASP A 77 -20.70 -0.70 10.17
N GLU A 78 -20.57 -0.95 11.47
CA GLU A 78 -20.46 0.10 12.49
C GLU A 78 -19.23 1.01 12.29
N ALA A 79 -18.19 0.53 11.59
CA ALA A 79 -17.04 1.33 11.21
C ALA A 79 -17.31 2.30 10.04
N CYS A 80 -18.47 2.22 9.38
CA CYS A 80 -18.85 3.12 8.30
C CYS A 80 -19.58 4.36 8.81
N THR A 81 -18.96 5.53 8.64
CA THR A 81 -19.50 6.83 9.04
C THR A 81 -20.56 7.33 8.05
N ARG A 82 -20.39 7.07 6.75
CA ARG A 82 -21.30 7.53 5.68
C ARG A 82 -22.06 6.37 5.04
N CYS A 83 -23.08 5.87 5.73
CA CYS A 83 -24.02 4.91 5.19
C CYS A 83 -25.12 5.63 4.40
N GLU A 84 -25.08 5.54 3.07
CA GLU A 84 -26.00 6.25 2.16
C GLU A 84 -26.80 5.22 1.32
N ALA A 85 -27.92 5.61 0.70
CA ALA A 85 -28.67 4.69 -0.17
C ALA A 85 -27.86 4.32 -1.43
N SER A 86 -28.01 3.09 -1.94
CA SER A 86 -27.33 2.71 -3.18
C SER A 86 -27.92 3.45 -4.39
N GLN A 87 -27.06 3.84 -5.34
CA GLN A 87 -27.49 4.45 -6.59
C GLN A 87 -28.17 3.43 -7.53
N SER A 88 -27.87 2.14 -7.37
CA SER A 88 -28.48 1.06 -8.16
C SER A 88 -29.80 0.55 -7.57
N ASP A 89 -29.97 0.63 -6.25
CA ASP A 89 -31.15 0.17 -5.53
C ASP A 89 -31.34 1.03 -4.26
N PRO A 90 -32.37 1.90 -4.20
CA PRO A 90 -32.59 2.78 -3.05
C PRO A 90 -32.99 2.03 -1.78
N SER A 91 -33.37 0.75 -1.88
CA SER A 91 -33.68 -0.12 -0.73
C SER A 91 -32.41 -0.50 0.03
N LYS A 92 -31.29 -0.60 -0.68
CA LYS A 92 -29.98 -1.00 -0.14
C LYS A 92 -29.13 0.21 0.25
N ARG A 93 -28.10 -0.06 1.04
CA ARG A 93 -27.11 0.93 1.50
C ARG A 93 -25.75 0.66 0.89
N MET A 94 -24.97 1.72 0.70
CA MET A 94 -23.55 1.65 0.36
C MET A 94 -22.73 2.42 1.40
N CYS A 95 -21.52 1.96 1.69
CA CYS A 95 -20.59 2.69 2.53
C CYS A 95 -19.78 3.70 1.69
N ASN A 96 -20.04 4.99 1.86
CA ASN A 96 -19.40 6.05 1.08
C ASN A 96 -18.06 6.56 1.68
N ASP A 97 -17.55 5.90 2.72
CA ASP A 97 -16.27 6.22 3.34
C ASP A 97 -15.08 5.89 2.44
N ARG A 98 -14.03 6.72 2.53
CA ARG A 98 -12.75 6.49 1.87
C ARG A 98 -11.73 5.94 2.86
N TYR A 99 -11.22 4.76 2.56
CA TYR A 99 -10.13 4.12 3.28
C TYR A 99 -8.78 4.37 2.58
N HIS A 100 -7.71 4.58 3.35
CA HIS A 100 -6.33 4.68 2.84
C HIS A 100 -5.58 3.41 3.22
N GLY A 101 -5.48 2.48 2.28
CA GLY A 101 -5.02 1.12 2.50
C GLY A 101 -5.78 0.12 1.61
N TRP A 102 -5.34 -1.14 1.65
CA TRP A 102 -5.90 -2.22 0.83
C TRP A 102 -7.34 -2.56 1.22
N PRO A 103 -8.24 -2.83 0.24
CA PRO A 103 -9.68 -2.96 0.48
C PRO A 103 -10.07 -4.17 1.32
N GLY A 104 -9.23 -5.20 1.42
CA GLY A 104 -9.50 -6.42 2.17
C GLY A 104 -9.80 -7.63 1.28
N PRO A 105 -10.33 -8.72 1.86
CA PRO A 105 -10.84 -9.86 1.10
C PRO A 105 -12.18 -9.50 0.45
N ASN A 106 -12.56 -10.31 -0.55
CA ASN A 106 -13.94 -10.36 -1.05
C ASN A 106 -14.89 -10.88 0.04
N CYS A 107 -16.18 -10.60 -0.08
CA CYS A 107 -17.23 -11.14 0.79
C CYS A 107 -17.73 -12.51 0.30
N THR A 108 -17.69 -12.74 -1.01
CA THR A 108 -18.00 -14.04 -1.60
C THR A 108 -16.75 -14.94 -1.55
N GLU A 109 -16.83 -16.08 -0.87
CA GLU A 109 -15.79 -17.12 -0.93
C GLU A 109 -15.78 -17.76 -2.33
N PRO A 110 -14.61 -18.14 -2.89
CA PRO A 110 -14.58 -18.85 -4.16
C PRO A 110 -15.13 -20.26 -3.96
N ASP A 111 -16.26 -20.57 -4.60
CA ASP A 111 -16.82 -21.93 -4.64
C ASP A 111 -15.75 -22.92 -5.13
N ALA A 112 -15.58 -24.03 -4.42
CA ALA A 112 -14.50 -24.98 -4.66
C ALA A 112 -14.62 -25.76 -6.00
N ASP A 113 -15.75 -25.60 -6.69
CA ASP A 113 -16.10 -26.31 -7.92
C ASP A 113 -15.69 -25.57 -9.22
N ASP A 114 -15.39 -24.26 -9.15
CA ASP A 114 -14.98 -23.45 -10.31
C ASP A 114 -13.46 -23.45 -10.52
N ILE A 115 -12.89 -24.64 -10.75
CA ILE A 115 -11.57 -24.76 -11.37
C ILE A 115 -11.73 -24.64 -12.90
N PRO A 116 -11.27 -23.54 -13.54
CA PRO A 116 -11.30 -23.43 -14.99
C PRO A 116 -10.33 -24.43 -15.59
N SER A 117 -10.86 -25.60 -15.98
CA SER A 117 -10.11 -26.66 -16.66
C SER A 117 -9.60 -26.14 -17.99
N GLY A 118 -8.32 -25.77 -18.02
CA GLY A 118 -7.66 -25.18 -19.18
C GLY A 118 -7.77 -26.07 -20.41
N THR A 119 -8.63 -25.68 -21.36
CA THR A 119 -8.80 -26.41 -22.62
C THR A 119 -7.61 -26.12 -23.54
N GLY A 120 -6.52 -26.86 -23.34
CA GLY A 120 -5.40 -26.90 -24.28
C GLY A 120 -5.80 -27.61 -25.59
N PRO A 121 -5.28 -27.22 -26.76
CA PRO A 121 -5.54 -27.92 -28.01
C PRO A 121 -5.02 -29.36 -27.95
N GLY A 122 -5.84 -30.31 -28.42
CA GLY A 122 -5.52 -31.73 -28.33
C GLY A 122 -4.32 -32.14 -29.19
N VAL A 123 -3.52 -33.06 -28.65
CA VAL A 123 -2.54 -33.85 -29.42
C VAL A 123 -2.93 -35.31 -29.27
N SER A 124 -3.30 -35.94 -30.38
CA SER A 124 -3.79 -37.32 -30.40
C SER A 124 -2.65 -38.32 -30.12
N GLY A 125 -2.74 -39.04 -29.01
CA GLY A 125 -1.96 -40.25 -28.74
C GLY A 125 -2.83 -41.51 -28.92
N PRO A 126 -2.33 -42.59 -29.54
CA PRO A 126 -3.11 -43.82 -29.74
C PRO A 126 -3.30 -44.61 -28.43
N PRO A 127 -4.35 -45.46 -28.34
CA PRO A 127 -4.68 -46.19 -27.12
C PRO A 127 -3.74 -47.37 -26.88
N VAL A 128 -3.39 -47.62 -25.61
CA VAL A 128 -2.78 -48.88 -25.17
C VAL A 128 -3.69 -49.50 -24.11
N VAL A 129 -4.01 -50.77 -24.30
CA VAL A 129 -5.02 -51.52 -23.55
C VAL A 129 -4.44 -52.16 -22.30
N GLY A 130 -5.19 -52.06 -21.20
CA GLY A 130 -5.40 -53.14 -20.22
C GLY A 130 -4.30 -53.45 -19.19
N GLN A 131 -4.68 -53.29 -17.91
CA GLN A 131 -4.39 -54.18 -16.75
C GLN A 131 -2.90 -54.49 -16.42
N GLU A 132 -2.46 -54.60 -15.18
CA GLU A 132 -3.13 -55.02 -13.95
C GLU A 132 -2.80 -54.14 -12.73
N ALA A 133 -3.58 -54.30 -11.66
CA ALA A 133 -3.27 -53.68 -10.37
C ALA A 133 -2.14 -54.45 -9.65
N THR A 134 -1.09 -53.76 -9.23
CA THR A 134 -0.15 -54.28 -8.24
C THR A 134 0.11 -53.19 -7.21
N ALA A 135 -0.39 -53.41 -5.99
CA ALA A 135 -0.16 -52.48 -4.89
C ALA A 135 1.32 -52.51 -4.49
N VAL A 136 1.99 -51.36 -4.60
CA VAL A 136 3.32 -51.15 -4.04
C VAL A 136 3.23 -49.91 -3.15
N MET A 137 3.49 -50.08 -1.85
CA MET A 137 3.46 -48.98 -0.90
C MET A 137 4.64 -48.04 -1.18
N ALA A 138 4.36 -46.92 -1.85
CA ALA A 138 5.27 -45.81 -1.94
C ALA A 138 5.09 -44.94 -0.69
N THR A 139 6.11 -44.97 0.18
CA THR A 139 6.21 -44.15 1.39
C THR A 139 5.90 -42.69 1.10
N GLU A 140 4.88 -42.13 1.75
CA GLU A 140 4.59 -40.69 1.68
C GLU A 140 5.79 -39.92 2.23
N THR A 141 6.49 -39.20 1.35
CA THR A 141 7.53 -38.28 1.76
C THR A 141 6.84 -37.08 2.37
N SER A 142 7.08 -36.85 3.65
CA SER A 142 6.49 -35.76 4.43
C SER A 142 6.69 -34.42 3.73
N VAL A 143 5.61 -33.92 3.11
CA VAL A 143 5.51 -32.49 2.80
C VAL A 143 5.51 -31.80 4.15
N SER A 144 6.65 -31.22 4.50
CA SER A 144 6.78 -30.47 5.74
C SER A 144 5.92 -29.23 5.61
N GLU A 145 4.75 -29.26 6.25
CA GLU A 145 4.01 -28.05 6.57
C GLU A 145 4.96 -27.14 7.35
N GLU A 146 5.54 -26.15 6.68
CA GLU A 146 6.28 -25.08 7.33
C GLU A 146 5.25 -24.19 8.04
N SER A 147 4.80 -24.70 9.18
CA SER A 147 3.83 -24.09 10.07
C SER A 147 4.18 -22.64 10.32
N ALA A 148 3.19 -21.76 10.26
CA ALA A 148 3.34 -20.33 10.38
C ALA A 148 3.98 -19.92 11.72
N ALA A 149 5.31 -19.83 11.73
CA ALA A 149 6.07 -19.27 12.83
C ALA A 149 5.92 -17.74 12.80
N VAL A 150 5.40 -17.19 13.90
CA VAL A 150 5.43 -15.75 14.15
C VAL A 150 6.89 -15.33 14.34
N GLY A 151 7.38 -14.44 13.46
CA GLY A 151 8.58 -13.64 13.74
C GLY A 151 9.82 -13.94 12.90
N GLU A 152 9.78 -13.62 11.60
CA GLU A 152 10.86 -12.88 10.92
C GLU A 152 10.28 -12.20 9.68
N GLU A 153 10.28 -10.86 9.61
CA GLU A 153 9.87 -10.14 8.39
C GLU A 153 10.96 -10.31 7.33
N LYS A 154 10.86 -11.38 6.55
CA LYS A 154 11.85 -11.74 5.54
C LYS A 154 12.08 -10.57 4.57
N PRO A 155 13.30 -10.02 4.47
CA PRO A 155 13.53 -8.80 3.70
C PRO A 155 13.35 -9.04 2.20
N ARG A 156 12.82 -8.02 1.49
CA ARG A 156 12.55 -8.07 0.05
C ARG A 156 13.82 -8.47 -0.74
N PRO A 157 13.76 -9.41 -1.71
CA PRO A 157 14.94 -9.88 -2.44
C PRO A 157 15.56 -8.87 -3.42
N TRP A 158 14.90 -7.73 -3.66
CA TRP A 158 15.34 -6.63 -4.51
C TRP A 158 15.04 -5.28 -3.84
N LYS A 159 15.78 -4.23 -4.20
CA LYS A 159 15.54 -2.86 -3.69
C LYS A 159 14.33 -2.19 -4.34
N CYS A 160 14.23 -2.36 -5.65
CA CYS A 160 13.21 -1.80 -6.54
C CYS A 160 12.91 -2.84 -7.63
N CYS A 161 11.80 -2.69 -8.35
CA CYS A 161 11.48 -3.54 -9.50
C CYS A 161 10.64 -2.80 -10.55
N ASP A 162 11.13 -2.68 -11.78
CA ASP A 162 10.39 -2.10 -12.91
C ASP A 162 9.38 -3.11 -13.51
N HIS A 163 9.77 -4.40 -13.58
CA HIS A 163 8.95 -5.49 -14.14
C HIS A 163 8.54 -6.55 -13.10
N PRO A 164 7.67 -6.20 -12.13
CA PRO A 164 7.15 -7.17 -11.16
C PRO A 164 6.01 -8.00 -11.74
N LEU A 165 6.04 -9.31 -11.47
CA LEU A 165 4.94 -10.25 -11.68
C LEU A 165 4.40 -10.66 -10.30
N CYS A 166 3.12 -10.41 -10.05
CA CYS A 166 2.50 -10.60 -8.73
C CYS A 166 1.19 -11.39 -8.85
N THR A 167 0.87 -12.20 -7.84
CA THR A 167 -0.48 -12.79 -7.69
C THR A 167 -1.52 -11.70 -7.40
N ARG A 168 -2.81 -12.03 -7.58
CA ARG A 168 -3.93 -11.11 -7.29
C ARG A 168 -4.34 -11.09 -5.80
N SER A 169 -3.63 -11.81 -4.93
CA SER A 169 -3.89 -11.84 -3.48
C SER A 169 -3.43 -10.54 -2.80
N SER A 170 -3.95 -10.28 -1.59
CA SER A 170 -3.54 -9.13 -0.76
C SER A 170 -3.13 -9.60 0.64
N PRO A 171 -1.82 -9.68 0.97
CA PRO A 171 -0.69 -9.28 0.13
C PRO A 171 -0.42 -10.25 -1.04
N PRO A 172 0.24 -9.78 -2.11
CA PRO A 172 0.60 -10.61 -3.24
C PRO A 172 1.86 -11.43 -2.97
N THR A 173 2.01 -12.56 -3.65
CA THR A 173 3.32 -13.15 -3.89
C THR A 173 3.87 -12.54 -5.18
N CYS A 174 4.97 -11.78 -5.07
CA CYS A 174 5.63 -11.11 -6.17
C CYS A 174 6.98 -11.76 -6.53
N PHE A 175 7.37 -11.57 -7.78
CA PHE A 175 8.62 -11.97 -8.40
C PHE A 175 9.11 -10.83 -9.30
N CYS A 176 10.42 -10.57 -9.36
CA CYS A 176 10.98 -9.48 -10.16
C CYS A 176 11.79 -10.00 -11.35
N HIS A 177 11.42 -9.58 -12.56
CA HIS A 177 12.06 -10.04 -13.80
C HIS A 177 13.15 -9.08 -14.32
N ASP A 178 13.56 -8.10 -13.53
CA ASP A 178 14.58 -7.13 -13.93
C ASP A 178 15.96 -7.78 -14.10
N LYS A 179 16.59 -7.51 -15.25
CA LYS A 179 17.93 -7.97 -15.58
C LYS A 179 18.97 -7.01 -15.01
N VAL A 180 19.60 -7.38 -13.90
CA VAL A 180 20.57 -6.54 -13.17
C VAL A 180 22.01 -7.06 -13.30
N LYS A 181 23.00 -6.18 -13.24
CA LYS A 181 24.43 -6.58 -13.21
C LYS A 181 24.79 -7.39 -11.94
N LYS A 182 24.09 -7.14 -10.83
CA LYS A 182 24.30 -7.79 -9.53
C LYS A 182 22.99 -7.78 -8.75
N CYS A 183 22.54 -8.94 -8.27
CA CYS A 183 21.37 -9.03 -7.39
C CYS A 183 21.64 -8.36 -6.04
N ALA A 184 20.58 -7.96 -5.33
CA ALA A 184 20.69 -7.49 -3.95
C ALA A 184 21.16 -8.62 -3.03
N LYS A 185 21.77 -8.26 -1.89
CA LYS A 185 22.25 -9.23 -0.87
C LYS A 185 21.15 -10.11 -0.29
N THR A 186 19.90 -9.64 -0.35
CA THR A 186 18.69 -10.31 0.12
C THR A 186 18.15 -11.36 -0.87
N CYS A 187 18.63 -11.36 -2.12
CA CYS A 187 18.29 -12.38 -3.11
C CYS A 187 19.09 -13.67 -2.87
N LYS A 188 18.41 -14.77 -2.55
CA LYS A 188 19.03 -16.09 -2.36
C LYS A 188 19.35 -16.76 -3.70
N LYS A 189 18.44 -16.70 -4.69
CA LYS A 189 18.59 -17.35 -6.01
C LYS A 189 19.00 -16.36 -7.11
N CYS A 190 20.26 -15.90 -7.13
CA CYS A 190 20.74 -14.97 -8.16
C CYS A 190 21.22 -15.68 -9.43
N LEU A 191 20.30 -15.93 -10.37
CA LEU A 191 20.53 -16.67 -11.62
C LEU A 191 21.21 -15.79 -12.68
N LYS A 192 21.95 -16.39 -13.61
CA LYS A 192 22.45 -15.69 -14.82
C LYS A 192 21.37 -15.71 -15.90
N ASP A 193 21.34 -14.67 -16.72
CA ASP A 193 20.46 -14.57 -17.88
C ASP A 193 20.87 -15.56 -18.98
N GLU A 194 19.93 -16.34 -19.52
CA GLU A 194 20.23 -17.38 -20.53
C GLU A 194 20.68 -16.81 -21.88
N SER A 195 20.38 -15.54 -22.15
CA SER A 195 20.77 -14.83 -23.40
C SER A 195 22.27 -14.53 -23.51
N GLY A 196 23.14 -15.20 -22.74
CA GLY A 196 24.60 -15.01 -22.75
C GLY A 196 25.09 -13.65 -22.22
N SER A 197 24.18 -12.80 -21.73
CA SER A 197 24.53 -11.50 -21.18
C SER A 197 25.16 -11.64 -19.78
N SER A 198 25.98 -10.67 -19.36
CA SER A 198 26.52 -10.63 -17.99
C SER A 198 25.48 -10.23 -16.93
N LEU A 199 24.20 -10.16 -17.31
CA LEU A 199 23.08 -9.81 -16.46
C LEU A 199 22.58 -11.03 -15.68
N ARG A 200 21.83 -10.73 -14.62
CA ARG A 200 21.33 -11.67 -13.63
C ARG A 200 19.90 -11.31 -13.26
N VAL A 201 19.10 -12.32 -12.92
CA VAL A 201 17.71 -12.16 -12.48
C VAL A 201 17.57 -12.79 -11.09
N CYS A 202 16.79 -12.18 -10.21
CA CYS A 202 16.54 -12.74 -8.89
C CYS A 202 15.40 -13.77 -8.94
N GLY A 203 15.74 -15.05 -8.75
CA GLY A 203 14.84 -16.21 -8.74
C GLY A 203 13.92 -16.33 -7.50
N ASP A 204 13.98 -15.38 -6.56
CA ASP A 204 13.24 -15.46 -5.31
C ASP A 204 11.79 -14.98 -5.47
N ARG A 205 10.86 -15.67 -4.82
CA ARG A 205 9.49 -15.19 -4.60
C ARG A 205 9.41 -14.49 -3.26
N TYR A 206 8.68 -13.39 -3.22
CA TYR A 206 8.48 -12.56 -2.02
C TYR A 206 6.98 -12.45 -1.72
N PHE A 207 6.59 -12.81 -0.50
CA PHE A 207 5.24 -12.58 0.00
C PHE A 207 5.16 -11.15 0.55
N GLY A 208 4.51 -10.27 -0.20
CA GLY A 208 4.50 -8.83 0.03
C GLY A 208 4.64 -8.03 -1.27
N TRP A 209 4.38 -6.72 -1.17
CA TRP A 209 4.40 -5.82 -2.33
C TRP A 209 5.81 -5.70 -2.94
N ALA A 210 5.86 -5.72 -4.27
CA ALA A 210 7.11 -5.67 -5.05
C ALA A 210 8.00 -4.45 -4.75
N GLY A 211 7.43 -3.37 -4.20
CA GLY A 211 8.14 -2.14 -3.86
C GLY A 211 8.07 -1.07 -4.93
N PRO A 212 8.89 -0.01 -4.82
CA PRO A 212 8.97 1.06 -5.82
C PRO A 212 9.61 0.57 -7.12
N ARG A 213 9.34 1.29 -8.21
CA ARG A 213 10.03 1.10 -9.49
C ARG A 213 11.43 1.71 -9.46
N CYS A 214 12.36 1.14 -10.21
CA CYS A 214 13.75 1.59 -10.20
C CYS A 214 13.93 2.95 -10.90
N HIS A 215 13.02 3.32 -11.80
CA HIS A 215 13.01 4.64 -12.43
C HIS A 215 12.40 5.78 -11.57
N GLU A 216 12.01 5.50 -10.31
CA GLU A 216 11.38 6.46 -9.38
C GLU A 216 12.26 6.76 -8.14
N ILE A 217 13.55 6.37 -8.17
CA ILE A 217 14.48 6.35 -7.02
C ILE A 217 15.82 6.99 -7.39
#